data_AF-A0A7Y5JVI2-F1
#
_entry.id   AF-A0A7Y5JVI2-F1
#
_cell.length_a   1.000
_cell.length_b   1.000
_cell.length_c   1.000
_cell.angle_alpha   90.00
_cell.angle_beta   90.00
_cell.angle_gamma   90.00
#
_symmetry.space_group_name_H-M   'P 1'
#
loop_
_entity.id
_entity.type
_entity.pdbx_description
1 polymer ?
#
loop_
_entity_poly.entity_id
_entity_poly.type
_entity_poly.pdbx_seq_one_letter_code
_entity_poly.pdbx_strand_id
1 'polypeptide(L)'
;LDRTDPEANAALALVALASGRPEEAVKLVDTALAAHPRHPEALYARGIVRLMGLGQVEAGKQDLDAYLVAAPFGSHRAAVETLLAMIPRGATK
;
A
#
# COMPACT_ATOMS: atom_id res chain seq x y z
N LEU A 1 11.81 -15.95 -10.80
CA LEU A 1 11.29 -14.75 -10.11
C LEU A 1 11.85 -14.78 -8.70
N ASP A 2 12.68 -13.80 -8.38
CA ASP A 2 13.18 -13.64 -7.01
C ASP A 2 11.97 -13.37 -6.11
N ARG A 3 11.78 -14.20 -5.09
CA ARG A 3 10.63 -14.09 -4.17
C ARG A 3 10.76 -12.92 -3.20
N THR A 4 11.89 -12.21 -3.23
CA THR A 4 12.20 -11.09 -2.34
C THR A 4 12.26 -9.74 -3.05
N ASP A 5 12.11 -9.72 -4.38
CA ASP A 5 12.07 -8.46 -5.13
C ASP A 5 10.83 -7.64 -4.69
N PRO A 6 11.04 -6.49 -4.04
CA PRO A 6 9.94 -5.72 -3.48
C PRO A 6 9.04 -5.14 -4.56
N GLU A 7 9.57 -4.84 -5.76
CA GLU A 7 8.81 -4.31 -6.89
C GLU A 7 7.89 -5.39 -7.46
N ALA A 8 8.44 -6.58 -7.72
CA ALA A 8 7.67 -7.72 -8.21
C ALA A 8 6.57 -8.13 -7.22
N ASN A 9 6.89 -8.18 -5.92
CA ASN A 9 5.91 -8.50 -4.88
C ASN A 9 4.82 -7.42 -4.73
N ALA A 10 5.16 -6.14 -4.86
CA ALA A 10 4.18 -5.06 -4.87
C ALA A 10 3.21 -5.18 -6.06
N ALA A 11 3.73 -5.41 -7.27
CA ALA A 11 2.91 -5.61 -8.46
C ALA A 11 2.00 -6.85 -8.33
N LEU A 12 2.53 -7.98 -7.85
CA LEU A 12 1.75 -9.20 -7.62
C LEU A 12 0.66 -8.98 -6.58
N ALA A 13 0.90 -8.20 -5.54
CA ALA A 13 -0.11 -7.88 -4.53
C ALA A 13 -1.30 -7.12 -5.12
N LEU A 14 -1.05 -6.13 -5.99
CA LEU A 14 -2.11 -5.41 -6.67
C LEU A 14 -2.93 -6.33 -7.59
N VAL A 15 -2.29 -7.27 -8.28
CA VAL A 15 -2.98 -8.29 -9.08
C VAL A 15 -3.80 -9.24 -8.20
N ALA A 16 -3.26 -9.69 -7.07
CA ALA A 16 -3.96 -10.54 -6.11
C ALA A 16 -5.19 -9.82 -5.53
N LEU A 17 -5.06 -8.53 -5.18
CA LEU A 17 -6.17 -7.70 -4.74
C LEU A 17 -7.26 -7.58 -5.82
N ALA A 18 -6.88 -7.26 -7.06
CA ALA A 18 -7.81 -7.19 -8.19
C ALA A 18 -8.51 -8.53 -8.47
N SER A 19 -7.86 -9.65 -8.09
CA SER A 19 -8.43 -11.00 -8.17
C SER A 19 -9.33 -11.36 -6.99
N GLY A 20 -9.63 -10.44 -6.07
CA GLY A 20 -10.44 -10.70 -4.88
C GLY A 20 -9.71 -11.51 -3.80
N ARG A 21 -8.38 -11.48 -3.75
CA ARG A 21 -7.55 -12.22 -2.78
C ARG A 21 -6.75 -11.27 -1.87
N PRO A 22 -7.40 -10.44 -1.03
CA PRO A 22 -6.72 -9.42 -0.24
C PRO A 22 -5.78 -10.00 0.84
N GLU A 23 -6.05 -11.19 1.38
CA GLU A 23 -5.21 -11.86 2.37
C GLU A 23 -3.91 -12.42 1.76
N GLU A 24 -3.92 -12.76 0.48
CA GLU A 24 -2.71 -13.13 -0.26
C GLU A 24 -1.92 -11.86 -0.60
N ALA A 25 -2.61 -10.82 -1.07
CA ALA A 25 -2.00 -9.54 -1.40
C ALA A 25 -1.21 -8.95 -0.23
N VAL A 26 -1.75 -8.99 0.99
CA VAL A 26 -1.07 -8.43 2.17
C VAL A 26 0.22 -9.18 2.50
N LYS A 27 0.26 -10.52 2.32
CA LYS A 27 1.49 -11.32 2.55
C LYS A 27 2.59 -10.96 1.57
N LEU A 28 2.24 -10.67 0.32
CA LEU A 28 3.19 -10.27 -0.71
C LEU A 28 3.86 -8.94 -0.38
N VAL A 29 3.07 -7.91 -0.02
CA VAL A 29 3.63 -6.61 0.39
C VAL A 29 4.34 -6.66 1.74
N ASP A 30 3.91 -7.50 2.68
CA ASP A 30 4.63 -7.68 3.94
C ASP A 30 5.99 -8.33 3.70
N THR A 31 6.09 -9.26 2.74
CA THR A 31 7.39 -9.83 2.33
C THR A 31 8.29 -8.77 1.69
N ALA A 32 7.73 -7.96 0.79
CA ALA A 32 8.46 -6.85 0.16
C ALA A 32 9.01 -5.86 1.20
N LEU A 33 8.19 -5.47 2.18
CA LEU A 33 8.55 -4.50 3.20
C LEU A 33 9.43 -5.10 4.32
N ALA A 34 9.41 -6.42 4.52
CA ALA A 34 10.37 -7.07 5.41
C ALA A 34 11.80 -6.97 4.86
N ALA A 35 11.98 -7.09 3.54
CA ALA A 35 13.27 -6.93 2.88
C ALA A 35 13.64 -5.44 2.70
N HIS A 36 12.66 -4.62 2.31
CA HIS A 36 12.85 -3.20 2.01
C HIS A 36 11.77 -2.33 2.68
N PRO A 37 11.94 -1.97 3.97
CA PRO A 37 10.89 -1.32 4.77
C PRO A 37 10.40 0.04 4.26
N ARG A 38 11.16 0.69 3.39
CA ARG A 38 10.85 2.01 2.81
C ARG A 38 10.66 1.96 1.29
N HIS A 39 10.45 0.77 0.71
CA HIS A 39 10.21 0.64 -0.73
C HIS A 39 8.88 1.33 -1.09
N PRO A 40 8.89 2.41 -1.89
CA PRO A 40 7.69 3.20 -2.14
C PRO A 40 6.54 2.39 -2.74
N GLU A 41 6.81 1.57 -3.76
CA GLU A 41 5.79 0.82 -4.47
C GLU A 41 5.13 -0.23 -3.58
N ALA A 42 5.88 -0.83 -2.65
CA ALA A 42 5.35 -1.76 -1.66
C ALA A 42 4.53 -1.07 -0.57
N LEU A 43 4.93 0.13 -0.12
CA LEU A 43 4.15 0.96 0.80
C LEU A 43 2.81 1.38 0.15
N TYR A 44 2.87 1.85 -1.10
CA TYR A 44 1.67 2.17 -1.88
C TYR A 44 0.76 0.95 -2.01
N ALA A 45 1.29 -0.19 -2.50
CA ALA A 45 0.52 -1.40 -2.69
C ALA A 45 -0.10 -1.89 -1.37
N ARG A 46 0.62 -1.87 -0.25
CA ARG A 46 0.08 -2.25 1.06
C ARG A 46 -1.02 -1.30 1.52
N GLY A 47 -0.84 0.00 1.32
CA GLY A 47 -1.86 1.00 1.60
C GLY A 47 -3.16 0.73 0.86
N ILE A 48 -3.09 0.44 -0.44
CA ILE A 48 -4.24 0.07 -1.27
C ILE A 48 -4.88 -1.25 -0.81
N VAL A 49 -4.08 -2.30 -0.56
CA VAL A 49 -4.57 -3.59 -0.08
C VAL A 49 -5.31 -3.46 1.26
N ARG A 50 -4.74 -2.72 2.20
CA ARG A 50 -5.34 -2.51 3.52
C ARG A 50 -6.62 -1.67 3.44
N LEU A 51 -6.58 -0.57 2.69
CA LEU A 51 -7.70 0.35 2.56
C LEU A 51 -8.89 -0.28 1.81
N MET A 52 -8.63 -0.88 0.64
CA MET A 52 -9.66 -1.35 -0.28
C MET A 52 -9.98 -2.84 -0.14
N GLY A 53 -8.99 -3.66 0.20
CA GLY A 53 -9.15 -5.11 0.31
C GLY A 53 -9.58 -5.56 1.70
N LEU A 54 -8.95 -5.01 2.75
CA LEU A 54 -9.15 -5.46 4.13
C LEU A 54 -10.02 -4.51 4.98
N GLY A 55 -10.41 -3.34 4.44
CA GLY A 55 -11.17 -2.33 5.19
C GLY A 55 -10.41 -1.71 6.37
N GLN A 56 -9.09 -1.87 6.43
CA GLN A 56 -8.22 -1.36 7.47
C GLN A 56 -7.84 0.10 7.18
N VAL A 57 -8.82 1.00 7.29
CA VAL A 57 -8.70 2.40 6.83
C VAL A 57 -7.51 3.12 7.45
N GLU A 58 -7.34 3.08 8.78
CA GLU A 58 -6.24 3.78 9.47
C GLU A 58 -4.87 3.20 9.11
N ALA A 59 -4.74 1.88 9.01
CA ALA A 59 -3.47 1.25 8.64
C ALA A 59 -3.12 1.52 7.17
N GLY A 60 -4.11 1.51 6.28
CA GLY A 60 -3.93 1.88 4.87
C GLY A 60 -3.50 3.33 4.72
N LYS A 61 -4.13 4.25 5.48
CA LYS A 61 -3.74 5.66 5.53
C LYS A 61 -2.29 5.84 5.97
N GLN A 62 -1.86 5.16 7.04
CA GLN A 62 -0.48 5.23 7.54
C GLN A 62 0.55 4.78 6.48
N ASP A 63 0.24 3.72 5.73
CA ASP A 63 1.12 3.25 4.64
C ASP A 63 1.19 4.24 3.47
N LEU A 64 0.06 4.86 3.13
CA LEU A 64 -0.03 5.90 2.10
C LEU A 64 0.71 7.19 2.51
N ASP A 65 0.62 7.59 3.78
CA ASP A 65 1.43 8.69 4.33
C ASP A 65 2.93 8.34 4.25
N ALA A 66 3.32 7.11 4.60
CA ALA A 66 4.70 6.65 4.50
C ALA A 66 5.22 6.63 3.05
N TYR A 67 4.37 6.29 2.08
CA TYR A 67 4.70 6.40 0.66
C TYR A 67 5.07 7.83 0.26
N LEU A 68 4.29 8.83 0.68
CA LEU A 68 4.56 10.23 0.36
C LEU A 68 5.87 10.73 0.98
N VAL A 69 6.26 10.19 2.14
CA VAL A 69 7.56 10.47 2.77
C VAL A 69 8.70 9.78 2.02
N ALA A 70 8.51 8.54 1.58
CA ALA A 70 9.53 7.76 0.89
C ALA A 70 9.77 8.22 -0.56
N ALA A 71 8.70 8.63 -1.26
CA ALA A 71 8.75 9.12 -2.63
C ALA A 71 7.91 10.40 -2.81
N PRO A 72 8.43 11.57 -2.37
CA PRO A 72 7.74 12.85 -2.52
C PRO A 72 7.46 13.24 -3.98
N PHE A 73 8.11 12.62 -4.96
CA PHE A 73 7.87 12.84 -6.39
C PHE A 73 7.54 11.53 -7.12
N GLY A 74 7.07 10.50 -6.39
CA GLY A 74 6.74 9.20 -6.96
C GLY A 74 5.50 9.22 -7.84
N SER A 75 5.41 8.28 -8.78
CA SER A 75 4.36 8.19 -9.81
C SER A 75 2.94 8.17 -9.25
N HIS A 76 2.72 7.55 -8.09
CA HIS A 76 1.41 7.44 -7.45
C HIS A 76 1.03 8.63 -6.57
N ARG A 77 1.87 9.67 -6.44
CA ARG A 77 1.66 10.79 -5.50
C ARG A 77 0.25 11.39 -5.58
N ALA A 78 -0.17 11.81 -6.77
CA ALA A 78 -1.46 12.48 -6.95
C ALA A 78 -2.64 11.56 -6.58
N ALA A 79 -2.53 10.26 -6.89
CA ALA A 79 -3.53 9.26 -6.52
C ALA A 79 -3.59 9.09 -5.00
N VAL A 80 -2.44 9.00 -4.34
CA VAL A 80 -2.35 8.87 -2.88
C VAL A 80 -2.93 10.09 -2.17
N GLU A 81 -2.56 11.31 -2.59
CA GLU A 81 -3.11 12.55 -2.04
C GLU A 81 -4.64 12.60 -2.19
N THR A 82 -5.16 12.16 -3.34
CA THR A 82 -6.60 12.10 -3.60
C THR A 82 -7.29 11.10 -2.66
N LEU A 83 -6.74 9.89 -2.50
CA LEU A 83 -7.29 8.88 -1.61
C LEU A 83 -7.30 9.35 -0.15
N LEU A 84 -6.19 9.94 0.32
CA LEU A 84 -6.08 10.46 1.68
C LEU A 84 -7.08 11.60 1.95
N ALA A 85 -7.35 12.45 0.96
CA ALA A 85 -8.34 13.51 1.07
C ALA A 85 -9.78 12.97 1.14
N MET A 86 -10.05 11.80 0.56
CA MET A 86 -11.37 11.14 0.59
C MET A 86 -11.62 10.40 1.91
N ILE A 87 -10.58 10.03 2.66
CA ILE A 87 -10.73 9.43 3.99
C ILE A 87 -11.24 10.53 4.93
N PRO A 88 -12.48 10.44 5.44
CA PRO A 88 -12.98 11.44 6.36
C PRO A 88 -12.05 11.48 7.57
N ARG A 89 -11.59 12.68 7.93
CA ARG A 89 -10.91 12.88 9.21
C ARG A 89 -11.92 12.48 10.27
N GLY A 90 -11.75 11.28 10.83
CA GLY A 90 -12.62 10.79 11.89
C GLY A 90 -12.77 11.89 12.92
N ALA A 91 -14.01 12.29 13.19
CA ALA A 91 -14.31 13.24 14.24
C ALA A 91 -13.68 12.68 15.52
N THR A 92 -12.59 13.30 15.96
CA THR A 92 -12.14 13.21 17.34
C THR A 92 -13.34 13.56 18.20
N LYS A 93 -13.94 12.53 18.81
CA LYS A 93 -14.93 12.70 19.85
C LYS A 93 -14.23 13.19 21.12
#